data_AF-A0A554KSP4-F1
#
_entry.id   AF-A0A554KSP4-F1
#
_cell.length_a   1.000
_cell.length_b   1.000
_cell.length_c   1.000
_cell.angle_alpha   90.00
_cell.angle_beta   90.00
_cell.angle_gamma   90.00
#
_symmetry.space_group_name_H-M   'P 1'
#
loop_
_entity.id
_entity.type
_entity.pdbx_description
1 polymer ?
#
loop_
_entity_poly.entity_id
_entity_poly.type
_entity_poly.pdbx_seq_one_letter_code
_entity_poly.pdbx_strand_id
1 'polypeptide(L)'
;MITIPISFFLIIYFVILVMLTIFFTVNFFHIILTGTTTFSSFLATLFVFASIALVLFGTWYFLQGINWSQTITIWDNSWFGQSFNTI
;
A
#
# COMPACT_ATOMS: atom_id res chain seq x y z
N MET A 1 -23.39 -12.10 8.76
CA MET A 1 -22.43 -11.03 8.45
C MET A 1 -21.09 -11.38 9.10
N ILE A 2 -20.05 -11.58 8.30
CA ILE A 2 -18.68 -11.82 8.77
C ILE A 2 -17.94 -10.47 8.71
N THR A 3 -17.38 -10.07 9.84
CA THR A 3 -16.64 -8.80 9.97
C THR A 3 -15.24 -9.10 10.50
N ILE A 4 -14.26 -8.32 10.06
CA ILE A 4 -12.89 -8.41 10.56
C ILE A 4 -12.34 -7.01 10.84
N PRO A 5 -11.50 -6.84 11.88
CA PRO A 5 -10.84 -5.56 12.13
C PRO A 5 -9.94 -5.17 10.95
N ILE A 6 -9.95 -3.89 10.57
CA ILE A 6 -9.10 -3.36 9.48
C ILE A 6 -7.61 -3.60 9.74
N SER A 7 -7.22 -3.71 11.03
CA SER A 7 -5.86 -4.04 11.46
C SER A 7 -5.25 -5.21 10.70
N PHE A 8 -6.02 -6.24 10.36
CA PHE A 8 -5.52 -7.39 9.62
C PHE A 8 -5.01 -7.00 8.22
N PHE A 9 -5.75 -6.17 7.50
CA PHE A 9 -5.33 -5.64 6.20
C PHE A 9 -4.15 -4.67 6.34
N LEU A 10 -4.16 -3.82 7.37
CA LEU A 10 -3.09 -2.85 7.60
C LEU A 10 -1.73 -3.52 7.89
N ILE A 11 -1.73 -4.66 8.60
CA ILE A 11 -0.51 -5.44 8.86
C ILE A 11 0.05 -6.03 7.56
N ILE A 12 -0.80 -6.62 6.73
CA ILE A 12 -0.37 -7.15 5.42
C ILE A 12 0.19 -6.02 4.55
N TYR A 13 -0.50 -4.89 4.52
CA TYR A 13 -0.05 -3.69 3.81
C TYR A 13 1.31 -3.18 4.33
N PHE A 14 1.53 -3.20 5.65
CA PHE A 14 2.80 -2.83 6.26
C PHE A 14 3.96 -3.72 5.79
N VAL A 15 3.75 -5.04 5.67
CA VAL A 15 4.77 -5.96 5.12
C VAL A 15 5.17 -5.57 3.70
N ILE A 16 4.19 -5.21 2.84
CA ILE A 16 4.44 -4.75 1.48
C ILE A 16 5.26 -3.45 1.49
N LEU A 17 4.95 -2.53 2.40
CA LEU A 17 5.67 -1.28 2.58
C LEU A 17 7.13 -1.48 3.01
N VAL A 18 7.39 -2.44 3.88
CA VAL A 18 8.75 -2.82 4.27
C VAL A 18 9.52 -3.39 3.08
N MET A 19 8.91 -4.31 2.33
CA MET A 19 9.55 -4.87 1.12
C MET A 19 9.88 -3.77 0.10
N LEU A 20 8.94 -2.86 -0.15
CA LEU A 20 9.14 -1.69 -1.02
C LEU A 20 10.35 -0.86 -0.56
N THR A 21 10.45 -0.60 0.73
CA THR A 21 11.54 0.19 1.33
C THR A 21 12.90 -0.51 1.20
N ILE A 22 12.95 -1.84 1.37
CA ILE A 22 14.17 -2.63 1.18
C ILE A 22 14.61 -2.57 -0.28
N PHE A 23 13.71 -2.84 -1.24
CA PHE A 23 14.04 -2.78 -2.66
C PHE A 23 14.50 -1.39 -3.07
N PHE A 24 13.84 -0.36 -2.56
CA PHE A 24 14.23 1.03 -2.76
C PHE A 24 15.67 1.29 -2.30
N THR A 25 16.01 0.88 -1.07
CA THR A 25 17.34 1.05 -0.50
C THR A 25 18.42 0.34 -1.32
N VAL A 26 18.16 -0.90 -1.74
CA VAL A 26 19.08 -1.69 -2.58
C VAL A 26 19.32 -1.00 -3.92
N ASN A 27 18.26 -0.52 -4.59
CA ASN A 27 18.38 0.17 -5.88
C ASN A 27 19.14 1.49 -5.73
N PHE A 28 18.84 2.26 -4.69
CA PHE A 28 19.56 3.51 -4.40
C PHE A 28 21.06 3.27 -4.19
N PHE A 29 21.41 2.25 -3.41
CA PHE A 29 22.81 1.88 -3.18
C PHE A 29 23.50 1.40 -4.46
N HIS A 30 22.80 0.60 -5.29
CA HIS A 30 23.32 0.14 -6.57
C HIS A 30 23.67 1.31 -7.51
N ILE A 31 22.85 2.36 -7.55
CA ILE A 31 23.12 3.55 -8.39
C ILE A 31 24.36 4.29 -7.91
N ILE A 32 24.52 4.48 -6.60
CA ILE A 32 25.71 5.12 -6.02
C ILE A 32 26.97 4.31 -6.35
N LEU A 33 26.93 2.98 -6.19
CA LEU A 33 28.09 2.12 -6.43
C LEU A 33 28.48 2.00 -7.90
N THR A 34 27.49 1.92 -8.80
CA THR A 34 27.76 1.76 -10.24
C THR A 34 28.16 3.06 -10.93
N GLY A 35 28.05 4.22 -10.25
CA GLY A 35 28.39 5.51 -10.82
C GLY A 35 27.63 5.81 -12.11
N THR A 36 26.40 5.29 -12.23
CA THR A 36 25.56 5.41 -13.42
C THR A 36 25.05 6.84 -13.57
N THR A 37 25.90 7.70 -14.15
CA THR A 37 25.66 9.14 -14.36
C THR A 37 24.91 9.45 -15.65
N THR A 38 24.34 8.43 -16.31
CA THR A 38 23.54 8.68 -17.50
C THR A 38 22.24 9.38 -17.13
N PHE A 39 21.82 10.34 -17.95
CA PHE A 39 20.58 11.08 -17.73
C PHE A 39 19.36 10.17 -17.66
N SER A 40 19.35 9.07 -18.43
CA SER A 40 18.28 8.06 -18.41
C SER A 40 18.20 7.33 -17.06
N SER A 41 19.34 6.92 -16.49
CA SER A 41 19.38 6.31 -15.16
C SER A 41 18.88 7.29 -14.09
N PHE A 42 19.30 8.56 -14.15
CA PHE A 42 18.83 9.60 -13.23
C PHE A 42 17.30 9.78 -13.29
N LEU A 43 16.72 9.91 -14.48
CA LEU A 43 15.27 10.06 -14.63
C LEU A 43 14.51 8.85 -14.09
N ALA A 44 14.95 7.64 -14.42
CA ALA A 44 14.31 6.42 -13.93
C ALA A 44 14.32 6.37 -12.39
N THR A 45 15.47 6.67 -11.77
CA THR A 45 15.57 6.74 -10.30
C THR A 45 14.70 7.84 -9.71
N LEU A 46 14.67 9.03 -10.32
CA LEU A 46 13.87 10.15 -9.86
C LEU A 46 12.37 9.79 -9.84
N PHE A 47 11.86 9.18 -10.91
CA PHE A 47 10.45 8.76 -10.96
C PHE A 47 10.13 7.67 -9.94
N VAL A 48 11.01 6.68 -9.78
CA VAL A 48 10.84 5.64 -8.75
C VAL A 48 10.86 6.26 -7.35
N PHE A 49 11.81 7.14 -7.07
CA PHE A 49 11.93 7.82 -5.78
C PHE A 49 10.71 8.69 -5.49
N ALA A 50 10.27 9.49 -6.46
CA ALA A 50 9.07 10.33 -6.32
C ALA A 50 7.81 9.49 -6.08
N SER A 51 7.66 8.37 -6.79
CA SER A 51 6.52 7.46 -6.61
C SER A 51 6.52 6.84 -5.21
N ILE A 52 7.67 6.41 -4.71
CA ILE A 52 7.81 5.85 -3.36
C ILE A 52 7.54 6.91 -2.30
N ALA A 53 8.08 8.13 -2.47
CA ALA A 53 7.83 9.25 -1.59
C ALA A 53 6.32 9.58 -1.52
N LEU A 54 5.62 9.56 -2.66
CA LEU A 54 4.16 9.72 -2.70
C LEU A 54 3.42 8.59 -2.00
N VAL A 55 3.84 7.33 -2.17
CA VAL A 55 3.23 6.19 -1.47
C VAL A 55 3.43 6.31 0.05
N LEU A 56 4.63 6.66 0.51
CA LEU A 56 4.93 6.83 1.93
C LEU A 56 4.16 8.01 2.53
N PHE A 57 4.14 9.15 1.84
CA PHE A 57 3.39 10.33 2.26
C PHE A 57 1.89 10.05 2.29
N GLY A 58 1.35 9.44 1.24
CA GLY A 58 -0.05 9.04 1.16
C GLY A 58 -0.41 8.06 2.28
N THR A 59 0.43 7.07 2.53
CA THR A 59 0.26 6.15 3.67
C THR A 59 0.16 6.91 4.98
N TRP A 60 1.13 7.78 5.27
CA TRP A 60 1.13 8.57 6.50
C TRP A 60 -0.11 9.46 6.61
N TYR A 61 -0.50 10.13 5.53
CA TYR A 61 -1.67 11.01 5.50
C TYR A 61 -2.98 10.25 5.70
N PHE A 62 -3.20 9.15 4.97
CA PHE A 62 -4.44 8.37 5.04
C PHE A 62 -4.58 7.54 6.32
N LEU A 63 -3.47 7.22 7.00
CA LEU A 63 -3.53 6.53 8.29
C LEU A 63 -3.74 7.46 9.50
N GLN A 64 -3.73 8.79 9.30
CA GLN A 64 -4.02 9.74 10.38
C GLN A 64 -5.46 9.59 10.86
N GLY A 65 -5.64 9.39 12.16
CA GLY A 65 -6.96 9.29 12.78
C GLY A 65 -7.73 8.01 12.46
N ILE A 66 -7.13 7.06 11.74
CA ILE A 66 -7.72 5.76 11.48
C ILE A 66 -7.81 4.97 12.79
N ASN A 67 -9.01 4.52 13.14
CA ASN A 67 -9.22 3.58 14.23
C ASN A 67 -8.84 2.17 13.75
N TRP A 68 -7.80 1.59 14.33
CA TRP A 68 -7.29 0.26 13.97
C TRP A 68 -8.24 -0.87 14.36
N SER A 69 -9.09 -0.64 15.36
CA SER A 69 -10.11 -1.58 15.82
C SER A 69 -11.41 -1.49 15.03
N GLN A 70 -11.54 -0.56 14.06
CA GLN A 70 -12.75 -0.49 13.25
C GLN A 70 -12.92 -1.78 12.44
N THR A 71 -14.14 -2.29 12.42
CA THR A 71 -14.49 -3.53 11.73
C THR A 71 -14.97 -3.25 10.31
N ILE A 72 -14.50 -4.03 9.36
CA ILE A 72 -15.01 -4.04 7.98
C ILE A 72 -15.81 -5.31 7.78
N THR A 73 -17.01 -5.17 7.20
CA THR A 73 -17.81 -6.31 6.77
C THR A 73 -17.24 -6.87 5.47
N ILE A 74 -16.72 -8.10 5.54
CA ILE A 74 -16.17 -8.81 4.37
C ILE A 74 -17.19 -9.70 3.68
N TRP A 75 -18.25 -10.08 4.39
CA TRP A 75 -19.32 -10.91 3.86
C TRP A 75 -20.63 -10.61 4.55
N ASP A 76 -21.68 -10.34 3.78
CA ASP A 76 -23.05 -10.33 4.28
C ASP A 76 -23.95 -11.23 3.43
N ASN A 77 -24.74 -12.06 4.10
CA ASN A 77 -25.71 -12.95 3.44
C ASN A 77 -26.84 -12.14 2.80
N SER A 78 -27.09 -10.92 3.29
CA SER A 78 -28.09 -9.99 2.72
C SER A 78 -27.77 -9.58 1.27
N TRP A 79 -26.51 -9.60 0.87
CA TRP A 79 -26.05 -9.22 -0.48
C TRP A 79 -26.60 -10.13 -1.59
N PHE A 80 -26.96 -11.38 -1.26
CA PHE A 80 -27.52 -12.35 -2.20
C PHE A 80 -28.98 -12.73 -1.89
N GLY A 81 -29.51 -12.32 -0.74
CA GLY A 81 -30.87 -12.64 -0.30
C GLY A 81 -31.95 -11.67 -0.78
N GLN A 82 -31.58 -10.45 -1.20
CA GLN A 82 -32.56 -9.45 -1.65
C GLN A 82 -33.09 -9.67 -3.07
N SER A 83 -32.49 -10.56 -3.87
CA SER A 83 -32.89 -10.76 -5.28
C SER A 83 -34.14 -11.65 -5.48
N PHE A 84 -34.74 -12.21 -4.43
CA PHE A 84 -35.83 -13.20 -4.57
C PHE A 84 -37.17 -12.83 -3.90
N ASN A 85 -37.30 -11.65 -3.28
CA ASN A 85 -38.53 -11.22 -2.58
C ASN A 85 -39.30 -10.09 -3.29
N THR A 86 -39.03 -9.82 -4.56
CA THR A 86 -39.76 -8.85 -5.40
C THR A 86 -40.52 -9.51 -6.55
N ILE A 87 -41.28 -10.57 -6.26
CA ILE A 87 -42.39 -11.06 -7.13
C ILE A 87 -43.63 -11.18 -6.26
#